data_AF-A0A949DG19-F1
#
_entry.id   AF-A0A949DG19-F1
#
_cell.length_a   1.000
_cell.length_b   1.000
_cell.length_c   1.000
_cell.angle_alpha   90.00
_cell.angle_beta   90.00
_cell.angle_gamma   90.00
#
_symmetry.space_group_name_H-M   'P 1'
#
loop_
_entity.id
_entity.type
_entity.pdbx_description
1 polymer ?
#
loop_
_entity_poly.entity_id
_entity_poly.type
_entity_poly.pdbx_seq_one_letter_code
_entity_poly.pdbx_strand_id
1 'polypeptide(L)' 'MQQAQRMIINISAPITLAREMKMVAKKENKTISELLREAFRVYQYSKDWKKIRRLGNEIANRMGVESYDDIEKIAG' A
#
# COMPACT_ATOMS: atom_id res chain seq x y z
N MET A 1 -18.89 -20.57 10.05
CA MET A 1 -17.88 -19.57 9.64
C MET A 1 -16.79 -20.30 8.89
N GLN A 2 -16.56 -20.02 7.60
CA GLN A 2 -15.45 -20.63 6.87
C GLN A 2 -14.14 -20.12 7.48
N GLN A 3 -13.28 -21.02 7.98
CA GLN A 3 -11.93 -20.63 8.40
C GLN A 3 -11.20 -20.12 7.16
N ALA A 4 -10.72 -18.88 7.19
CA ALA A 4 -9.84 -18.36 6.14
C ALA A 4 -8.59 -19.25 6.08
N GLN A 5 -8.34 -19.87 4.92
CA GLN A 5 -7.18 -20.73 4.73
C GLN A 5 -5.89 -19.92 4.97
N ARG A 6 -5.08 -20.35 5.94
CA ARG A 6 -3.79 -19.71 6.26
C ARG A 6 -2.65 -20.58 5.75
N MET A 7 -1.66 -19.95 5.13
CA MET A 7 -0.41 -20.58 4.71
C MET A 7 0.75 -20.03 5.54
N ILE A 8 1.69 -20.89 5.91
CA ILE A 8 2.94 -20.48 6.58
C ILE A 8 3.93 -20.02 5.50
N ILE A 9 4.51 -18.84 5.69
CA ILE A 9 5.53 -18.27 4.80
C ILE A 9 6.83 -18.18 5.58
N ASN A 10 7.88 -18.85 5.10
CA ASN A 10 9.22 -18.75 5.66
C ASN A 10 10.01 -17.69 4.89
N ILE A 11 10.62 -16.73 5.59
CA ILE A 11 11.36 -15.62 5.00
C ILE A 11 12.74 -15.55 5.65
N SER A 12 13.79 -15.48 4.83
CA SER A 12 15.13 -15.15 5.26
C SER A 12 15.34 -13.63 5.19
N ALA A 13 15.93 -13.04 6.22
CA ALA A 13 16.23 -11.61 6.29
C ALA A 13 17.59 -11.38 6.95
N PRO A 14 18.31 -10.28 6.60
CA PRO A 14 19.49 -9.86 7.32
C PRO A 14 19.20 -9.72 8.82
N ILE A 15 20.17 -10.07 9.67
CA ILE A 15 19.97 -10.10 11.13
C ILE A 15 19.58 -8.73 11.70
N THR A 16 20.10 -7.66 11.11
CA THR A 16 19.77 -6.27 11.46
C THR A 16 18.28 -5.98 11.24
N LEU A 17 17.77 -6.34 10.05
CA LEU A 17 16.38 -6.17 9.68
C LEU A 17 15.45 -7.03 10.55
N ALA A 18 15.82 -8.28 10.83
CA ALA A 18 15.03 -9.15 11.69
C ALA A 18 14.92 -8.62 13.14
N ARG A 19 15.98 -7.99 13.65
CA ARG A 19 15.97 -7.32 14.97
C ARG A 19 15.06 -6.09 14.96
N GLU A 20 15.14 -5.29 13.91
CA GLU A 20 14.29 -4.11 13.73
C GLU A 20 12.80 -4.50 13.69
N MET A 21 12.42 -5.50 12.88
CA MET A 21 11.05 -6.00 12.84
C MET A 21 10.54 -6.44 14.22
N LYS A 22 11.39 -7.11 15.01
CA LYS A 22 11.05 -7.50 16.39
C LYS A 22 10.82 -6.30 17.31
N MET A 23 11.65 -5.27 17.20
CA MET A 23 11.49 -4.05 18.01
C MET A 23 10.21 -3.30 17.64
N VAL A 24 9.93 -3.13 16.35
CA VAL A 24 8.72 -2.46 15.85
C VAL A 24 7.47 -3.22 16.27
N ALA A 25 7.43 -4.53 16.03
CA ALA A 25 6.30 -5.37 16.42
C ALA A 25 6.04 -5.30 17.93
N LYS A 26 7.09 -5.33 18.77
CA LYS A 26 6.96 -5.17 20.22
C LYS A 26 6.41 -3.79 20.60
N LYS A 27 6.93 -2.71 19.99
CA LYS A 27 6.50 -1.34 20.26
C LYS A 27 5.01 -1.15 19.92
N GLU A 28 4.52 -1.80 18.88
CA GLU A 28 3.13 -1.70 18.42
C GLU A 28 2.19 -2.76 19.03
N ASN A 29 2.69 -3.59 19.95
CA ASN A 29 1.95 -4.72 20.53
C ASN A 29 1.37 -5.67 19.45
N LYS A 30 2.17 -5.99 18.43
CA LYS A 30 1.82 -6.86 17.30
C LYS A 30 2.77 -8.06 17.23
N THR A 31 2.31 -9.13 16.57
CA THR A 31 3.18 -10.20 16.09
C THR A 31 3.93 -9.79 14.81
N ILE A 32 5.05 -10.44 14.52
CA ILE A 32 5.79 -10.22 13.27
C ILE A 32 4.90 -10.47 12.05
N SER A 33 4.07 -11.51 12.09
CA SER A 33 3.15 -11.84 11.00
C SER A 33 2.04 -10.80 10.79
N GLU A 34 1.65 -10.07 11.83
CA GLU A 34 0.72 -8.93 11.68
C GLU A 34 1.41 -7.73 11.04
N LEU A 35 2.58 -7.37 11.56
CA LEU A 35 3.41 -6.30 11.01
C LEU A 35 3.69 -6.52 9.51
N LEU A 36 4.12 -7.73 9.13
CA LEU A 36 4.43 -8.05 7.73
C LEU A 36 3.19 -8.02 6.82
N ARG A 37 2.03 -8.50 7.30
CA ARG A 37 0.78 -8.41 6.53
C ARG A 37 0.35 -6.96 6.32
N GLU A 38 0.49 -6.12 7.33
CA GLU A 38 0.20 -4.69 7.22
C GLU A 38 1.17 -3.97 6.28
N ALA A 39 2.47 -4.21 6.46
CA ALA A 39 3.52 -3.68 5.59
C ALA A 39 3.29 -4.06 4.11
N PHE A 40 2.86 -5.31 3.84
CA PHE A 40 2.53 -5.74 2.49
C PHE A 40 1.32 -5.00 1.91
N ARG A 41 0.27 -4.73 2.69
CA ARG A 41 -0.88 -3.93 2.24
C ARG A 41 -0.48 -2.51 1.90
N VAL A 42 0.33 -1.88 2.75
CA VAL A 42 0.87 -0.53 2.52
C VAL A 42 1.73 -0.51 1.26
N TYR A 43 2.59 -1.51 1.07
CA TYR A 43 3.41 -1.66 -0.14
C TYR A 43 2.54 -1.73 -1.39
N GLN A 44 1.51 -2.58 -1.42
CA GLN A 44 0.60 -2.69 -2.56
C GLN A 44 -0.14 -1.37 -2.83
N TYR A 45 -0.71 -0.76 -1.79
CA TYR A 45 -1.41 0.52 -1.90
C TYR A 45 -0.51 1.60 -2.50
N SER A 46 0.75 1.68 -2.09
CA SER A 46 1.71 2.63 -2.66
C SER A 46 1.97 2.39 -4.15
N LYS A 47 2.00 1.13 -4.59
CA LYS A 47 2.19 0.75 -6.01
C LYS A 47 0.95 1.06 -6.83
N ASP A 48 -0.23 0.80 -6.29
CA ASP A 48 -1.49 1.05 -6.99
C ASP A 48 -1.77 2.54 -7.11
N TRP A 49 -1.47 3.34 -6.08
CA TRP A 49 -1.54 4.80 -6.18
C TRP A 49 -0.62 5.37 -7.24
N LYS A 50 0.56 4.78 -7.46
CA LYS A 50 1.45 5.20 -8.54
C LYS A 50 0.81 4.95 -9.91
N LYS A 51 0.11 3.83 -10.08
CA LYS A 51 -0.62 3.52 -11.32
C LYS A 51 -1.81 4.45 -11.53
N ILE A 52 -2.62 4.66 -10.49
CA ILE A 52 -3.79 5.55 -10.52
C ILE A 52 -3.36 6.97 -10.86
N ARG A 53 -2.29 7.48 -10.22
CA ARG A 53 -1.75 8.81 -10.55
C ARG A 53 -1.26 8.91 -11.99
N ARG A 54 -0.57 7.89 -12.50
CA ARG A 54 -0.14 7.89 -13.91
C ARG A 54 -1.34 7.95 -14.86
N LEU A 55 -2.33 7.10 -14.64
CA LEU A 55 -3.55 7.08 -15.45
C LEU A 55 -4.32 8.41 -15.35
N GLY A 56 -4.45 8.96 -14.14
CA GLY A 56 -5.09 10.25 -13.91
C GLY A 56 -4.40 11.38 -14.66
N ASN A 57 -3.07 11.43 -14.64
CA ASN A 57 -2.30 12.43 -15.39
C ASN A 57 -2.46 12.26 -16.91
N GLU A 58 -2.46 11.03 -17.42
CA GLU A 58 -2.69 10.75 -18.85
C GLU A 58 -4.09 11.22 -19.30
N ILE A 59 -5.11 10.97 -18.48
CA ILE A 59 -6.49 11.41 -18.73
C ILE A 59 -6.60 12.94 -18.64
N ALA A 60 -6.05 13.55 -17.59
CA ALA A 60 -6.07 15.00 -17.40
C ALA A 60 -5.41 15.73 -18.58
N ASN A 61 -4.24 15.26 -19.03
CA ASN A 61 -3.56 15.82 -20.20
C ASN A 61 -4.40 15.67 -21.48
N ARG A 62 -5.06 14.53 -21.68
CA ARG A 62 -5.93 14.31 -22.85
C ARG A 62 -7.16 15.22 -22.82
N MET A 63 -7.67 15.50 -21.63
CA MET A 63 -8.89 16.31 -21.43
C MET A 63 -8.58 17.80 -21.25
N GLY A 64 -7.31 18.21 -21.22
CA GLY A 64 -6.91 19.59 -20.96
C GLY A 64 -7.30 20.07 -19.55
N VAL A 65 -7.41 19.16 -18.58
CA VAL A 65 -7.80 19.46 -17.20
C VAL A 65 -6.55 19.81 -16.42
N GLU A 66 -6.38 21.09 -16.09
CA GLU A 66 -5.23 21.60 -15.34
C GLU A 66 -5.61 22.13 -13.96
N SER A 67 -6.89 22.45 -13.76
CA SER A 67 -7.40 23.04 -12.54
C SER A 67 -8.67 22.36 -12.03
N TYR A 68 -9.04 22.67 -10.80
CA TYR A 68 -10.29 22.19 -10.20
C TYR A 68 -11.52 22.77 -10.93
N ASP A 69 -11.42 24.02 -11.41
CA ASP A 69 -12.47 24.68 -12.19
C ASP A 69 -12.75 23.94 -13.51
N ASP A 70 -11.75 23.27 -14.09
CA ASP A 70 -11.94 22.45 -15.30
C ASP A 70 -12.67 21.14 -15.01
N ILE A 71 -12.57 20.63 -13.78
CA ILE A 71 -13.31 19.45 -13.33
C ILE A 71 -14.80 19.80 -13.13
N GLU A 72 -15.10 20.96 -12.54
CA GLU A 72 -16.49 21.42 -12.38
C GLU A 72 -17.20 21.60 -13.72
N LYS A 73 -16.50 22.07 -14.76
CA LYS A 73 -17.09 22.19 -16.12
C LYS A 73 -17.45 20.84 -16.75
N ILE A 74 -16.84 19.74 -16.29
CA ILE A 74 -17.03 18.39 -16.85
C ILE A 74 -18.03 17.56 -16.03
N ALA A 75 -18.05 17.73 -14.71
CA ALA A 75 -18.76 16.85 -13.78
C ALA A 75 -19.75 17.57 -12.85
N GLY A 76 -19.86 18.90 -12.94
CA GLY A 76 -20.82 19.74 -12.22
C GLY A 76 -22.19 19.82 -12.90
#